data_AF-A0A0G1XTN0-F1
#
_entry.id   AF-A0A0G1XTN0-F1
#
_cell.length_a   1.000
_cell.length_b   1.000
_cell.length_c   1.000
_cell.angle_alpha   90.00
_cell.angle_beta   90.00
_cell.angle_gamma   90.00
#
_symmetry.space_group_name_H-M   'P 1'
#
loop_
_entity.id
_entity.type
_entity.pdbx_description
1 polymer ?
#
loop_
_entity_poly.entity_id
_entity_poly.type
_entity_poly.pdbx_seq_one_letter_code
_entity_poly.pdbx_strand_id
1 'polypeptide(L)'
;MAKQELSFLENYIMEVLQDSGLGKLSEANRQVYVPQLAAEAEHRLGLELLPKLDQEQAKKFSDMVSAEESSPTVWQAFWKQAVPQFDTTVKSILKKFAEDCRKILARV
;
A
#
# COMPACT_ATOMS: atom_id res chain seq x y z
N MET A 1 9.99 6.75 -14.48
CA MET A 1 8.96 5.74 -14.82
C MET A 1 8.57 5.06 -13.52
N ALA A 2 7.33 5.19 -13.05
CA ALA A 2 6.86 4.71 -11.73
C ALA A 2 5.57 3.87 -11.85
N LYS A 3 5.38 3.20 -13.00
CA LYS A 3 4.07 2.66 -13.40
C LYS A 3 3.81 1.21 -12.97
N GLN A 4 4.81 0.51 -12.44
CA GLN A 4 4.71 -0.92 -12.11
C GLN A 4 4.45 -1.21 -10.63
N GLU A 5 4.99 -0.38 -9.72
CA GLU A 5 4.75 -0.49 -8.26
C GLU A 5 3.28 -0.29 -7.90
N LEU A 6 2.62 0.63 -8.63
CA LEU A 6 1.21 0.95 -8.50
C LEU A 6 0.28 -0.26 -8.69
N SER A 7 0.64 -1.22 -9.55
CA SER A 7 -0.31 -2.26 -9.97
C SER A 7 -0.77 -3.22 -8.87
N PHE A 8 0.09 -3.58 -7.90
CA PHE A 8 -0.30 -4.49 -6.82
C PHE A 8 -1.16 -3.78 -5.78
N LEU A 9 -0.72 -2.61 -5.33
CA LEU A 9 -1.41 -1.80 -4.32
C LEU A 9 -2.72 -1.23 -4.83
N GLU A 10 -2.76 -0.75 -6.08
CA GLU A 10 -4.00 -0.31 -6.72
C GLU A 10 -5.02 -1.45 -6.81
N ASN A 11 -4.61 -2.65 -7.23
CA ASN A 11 -5.50 -3.81 -7.29
C ASN A 11 -6.01 -4.20 -5.90
N TYR A 12 -5.14 -4.18 -4.89
CA TYR A 12 -5.52 -4.53 -3.53
C TYR A 12 -6.46 -3.48 -2.89
N ILE A 13 -6.23 -2.20 -3.16
CA ILE A 13 -7.11 -1.10 -2.73
C ILE A 13 -8.45 -1.18 -3.45
N MET A 14 -8.45 -1.56 -4.72
CA MET A 14 -9.68 -1.81 -5.47
C MET A 14 -10.51 -2.95 -4.88
N GLU A 15 -9.88 -4.05 -4.46
CA GLU A 15 -10.54 -5.13 -3.71
C GLU A 15 -11.14 -4.60 -2.40
N VAL A 16 -10.36 -3.84 -1.63
CA VAL A 16 -10.79 -3.25 -0.36
C VAL A 16 -11.95 -2.26 -0.54
N LEU A 17 -11.95 -1.45 -1.60
CA LEU A 17 -13.05 -0.54 -1.95
C LEU A 17 -14.31 -1.31 -2.38
N GLN A 18 -14.14 -2.41 -3.12
CA GLN A 18 -15.25 -3.30 -3.47
C GLN A 18 -15.88 -3.93 -2.23
N ASP A 19 -15.07 -4.49 -1.33
CA ASP A 19 -15.52 -5.08 -0.06
C ASP A 19 -16.18 -4.06 0.88
N SER A 20 -15.85 -2.77 0.70
CA SER A 20 -16.40 -1.66 1.47
C SER A 20 -17.72 -1.11 0.91
N GLY A 21 -18.26 -1.69 -0.16
CA GLY A 21 -19.47 -1.22 -0.84
C GLY A 21 -19.25 0.00 -1.74
N LEU A 22 -18.00 0.44 -1.89
CA LEU A 22 -17.56 1.59 -2.68
C LEU A 22 -17.07 1.19 -4.08
N GLY A 23 -17.15 -0.09 -4.45
CA GLY A 23 -16.71 -0.61 -5.75
C GLY A 23 -17.42 -0.01 -6.98
N LYS A 24 -18.50 0.75 -6.77
CA LYS A 24 -19.28 1.42 -7.82
C LYS A 24 -18.81 2.85 -8.16
N LEU A 25 -17.54 3.18 -7.89
CA LEU A 25 -16.98 4.44 -8.40
C LEU A 25 -17.07 4.49 -9.94
N SER A 26 -17.54 5.62 -10.48
CA SER A 26 -17.41 5.89 -11.91
C SER A 26 -15.94 5.88 -12.31
N GLU A 27 -15.66 5.64 -13.59
CA GLU A 27 -14.28 5.58 -14.08
C GLU A 27 -13.53 6.90 -13.85
N ALA A 28 -14.22 8.04 -14.01
CA ALA A 28 -13.69 9.36 -13.68
C ALA A 28 -13.31 9.50 -12.20
N ASN A 29 -14.18 9.05 -11.28
CA ASN A 29 -13.87 9.09 -9.84
C ASN A 29 -12.76 8.10 -9.49
N ARG A 30 -12.70 6.94 -10.15
CA ARG A 30 -11.64 5.95 -9.94
C ARG A 30 -10.26 6.54 -10.28
N GLN A 31 -10.14 7.21 -11.43
CA GLN A 31 -8.88 7.85 -11.85
C GLN A 31 -8.41 8.96 -10.89
N VAL A 32 -9.33 9.60 -10.18
CA VAL A 32 -9.00 10.66 -9.21
C VAL A 32 -8.66 10.08 -7.84
N TYR A 33 -9.51 9.20 -7.30
CA TYR A 33 -9.40 8.75 -5.91
C TYR A 33 -8.47 7.56 -5.71
N VAL A 34 -8.37 6.62 -6.66
CA VAL A 34 -7.53 5.43 -6.47
C VAL A 34 -6.05 5.78 -6.29
N PRO A 35 -5.43 6.66 -7.10
CA PRO A 35 -4.03 7.03 -6.89
C PRO A 35 -3.79 7.72 -5.53
N GLN A 36 -4.73 8.53 -5.06
CA GLN A 36 -4.62 9.21 -3.76
C GLN A 36 -4.74 8.23 -2.59
N LEU A 37 -5.69 7.30 -2.67
CA LEU A 37 -5.86 6.23 -1.69
C LEU A 37 -4.65 5.27 -1.69
N ALA A 38 -4.04 5.03 -2.87
CA ALA A 38 -2.81 4.27 -3.00
C ALA A 38 -1.63 4.95 -2.32
N ALA A 39 -1.40 6.24 -2.59
CA ALA A 39 -0.34 6.99 -1.94
C ALA A 39 -0.53 7.05 -0.40
N GLU A 40 -1.76 7.24 0.08
CA GLU A 40 -2.05 7.25 1.52
C GLU A 40 -1.87 5.86 2.16
N ALA A 41 -2.28 4.80 1.48
CA ALA A 41 -2.05 3.43 1.91
C ALA A 41 -0.54 3.11 1.99
N GLU A 42 0.23 3.46 0.96
CA GLU A 42 1.69 3.32 0.93
C GLU A 42 2.35 4.09 2.07
N HIS A 43 1.94 5.33 2.32
CA HIS A 43 2.45 6.13 3.43
C HIS A 43 2.19 5.47 4.79
N ARG A 44 0.96 4.99 5.04
CA ARG A 44 0.61 4.26 6.27
C ARG A 44 1.41 2.98 6.43
N LEU A 45 1.62 2.24 5.34
CA LEU A 45 2.46 1.04 5.34
C LEU A 45 3.91 1.41 5.68
N GLY A 46 4.47 2.45 5.07
CA GLY A 46 5.81 2.95 5.37
C GLY A 46 5.99 3.29 6.86
N LEU A 47 5.04 4.02 7.44
CA LEU A 47 5.09 4.40 8.86
C LEU A 47 5.09 3.19 9.82
N GLU A 48 4.41 2.10 9.46
CA GLU A 48 4.31 0.90 10.30
C GLU A 48 5.44 -0.11 10.05
N LEU A 49 5.97 -0.14 8.82
CA LEU A 49 6.96 -1.13 8.39
C LEU A 49 8.40 -0.65 8.56
N LEU A 50 8.70 0.62 8.24
CA LEU A 50 10.06 1.15 8.32
C LEU A 50 10.67 1.05 9.73
N PRO A 51 9.92 1.31 10.83
CA PRO A 51 10.47 1.17 12.18
C PRO A 51 10.80 -0.28 12.58
N LYS A 52 10.32 -1.27 11.83
CA LYS A 52 10.56 -2.69 12.08
C LYS A 52 11.86 -3.18 11.44
N LEU A 53 12.48 -2.37 10.59
CA LEU A 53 13.74 -2.69 9.95
C LEU A 53 14.88 -2.54 10.96
N ASP A 54 15.77 -3.52 11.00
CA ASP A 54 17.05 -3.35 11.68
C ASP A 54 18.00 -2.46 10.84
N GLN A 55 19.18 -2.18 11.37
CA GLN A 55 20.14 -1.28 10.74
C GLN A 55 20.64 -1.78 9.36
N GLU A 56 20.79 -3.09 9.18
CA GLU A 56 21.22 -3.68 7.92
C GLU A 56 20.09 -3.62 6.88
N GLN A 57 18.89 -3.95 7.30
CA GLN A 57 17.68 -3.92 6.47
C GLN A 57 17.32 -2.48 6.06
N ALA A 58 17.47 -1.50 6.95
CA ALA A 58 17.25 -0.10 6.64
C ALA A 58 18.24 0.43 5.60
N LYS A 59 19.51 0.00 5.67
CA LYS A 59 20.51 0.30 4.64
C LYS A 59 20.13 -0.32 3.30
N LYS A 60 19.77 -1.61 3.31
CA LYS A 60 19.32 -2.32 2.10
C LYS A 60 18.08 -1.67 1.48
N PHE A 61 17.14 -1.22 2.31
CA PHE A 61 15.99 -0.45 1.86
C PHE A 61 16.42 0.84 1.15
N SER A 62 17.32 1.63 1.75
CA SER A 62 17.85 2.86 1.14
C SER A 62 18.53 2.61 -0.22
N ASP A 63 19.29 1.52 -0.32
CA ASP A 63 19.96 1.12 -1.56
C ASP A 63 18.92 0.72 -2.63
N MET A 64 17.86 0.00 -2.24
CA MET A 64 16.77 -0.40 -3.14
C MET A 64 15.93 0.77 -3.65
N VAL A 65 15.68 1.80 -2.81
CA VAL A 65 14.98 3.03 -3.24
C VAL A 65 15.81 3.82 -4.25
N SER A 66 17.14 3.81 -4.10
CA SER A 66 18.04 4.58 -4.96
C SER A 66 18.40 3.83 -6.26
N ALA A 67 18.06 2.55 -6.36
CA ALA A 67 18.29 1.75 -7.55
C ALA A 67 17.24 2.08 -8.63
N GLU A 68 17.69 2.44 -9.82
CA GLU A 68 16.81 2.82 -10.95
C GLU A 68 15.90 1.66 -11.44
N GLU A 69 16.16 0.42 -11.04
CA GLU A 69 15.44 -0.77 -11.50
C GLU A 69 15.12 -1.77 -10.37
N SER A 70 14.45 -1.33 -9.32
CA SER A 70 13.83 -2.26 -8.37
C SER A 70 12.48 -2.75 -8.90
N SER A 71 12.32 -4.08 -9.07
CA SER A 71 11.06 -4.66 -9.54
C SER A 71 10.09 -4.94 -8.38
N PRO A 72 8.76 -4.97 -8.62
CA PRO A 72 7.78 -5.24 -7.56
C PRO A 72 8.02 -6.56 -6.81
N THR A 73 8.51 -7.58 -7.51
CA THR A 73 8.88 -8.88 -6.93
C THR A 73 10.06 -8.79 -5.97
N VAL A 74 11.04 -7.94 -6.26
CA VAL A 74 12.22 -7.74 -5.40
C VAL A 74 11.81 -7.02 -4.12
N TRP A 75 10.96 -6.00 -4.23
CA TRP A 75 10.36 -5.31 -3.08
C TRP A 75 9.55 -6.24 -2.19
N GLN A 76 8.69 -7.07 -2.78
CA GLN A 76 7.89 -8.03 -2.03
C GLN A 76 8.77 -9.03 -1.26
N ALA A 77 9.82 -9.55 -1.90
CA ALA A 77 10.75 -10.47 -1.27
C ALA A 77 11.50 -9.82 -0.09
N PHE A 78 11.98 -8.59 -0.27
CA PHE A 78 12.61 -7.81 0.80
C PHE A 78 11.68 -7.67 2.01
N TRP A 79 10.45 -7.22 1.80
CA TRP A 79 9.53 -6.95 2.89
C TRP A 79 9.10 -8.22 3.65
N LYS A 80 8.86 -9.32 2.95
CA LYS A 80 8.55 -10.62 3.58
C LYS A 80 9.71 -11.17 4.39
N GLN A 81 10.95 -10.87 3.98
CA GLN A 81 12.14 -11.26 4.71
C GLN A 81 12.38 -10.36 5.94
N ALA A 82 12.24 -9.04 5.77
CA ALA A 82 12.58 -8.06 6.79
C ALA A 82 11.52 -7.94 7.90
N VAL A 83 10.24 -8.14 7.56
CA VAL A 83 9.12 -7.95 8.49
C VAL A 83 8.37 -9.28 8.70
N PRO A 84 8.51 -9.94 9.86
CA PRO A 84 7.70 -11.10 10.21
C PRO A 84 6.21 -10.76 10.14
N GLN A 85 5.42 -11.68 9.58
CA GLN A 85 3.97 -11.49 9.39
C GLN A 85 3.62 -10.26 8.52
N PHE A 86 4.50 -9.89 7.57
CA PHE A 86 4.29 -8.79 6.64
C PHE A 86 2.88 -8.79 6.04
N ASP A 87 2.45 -9.90 5.43
CA ASP A 87 1.15 -10.01 4.75
C ASP A 87 -0.02 -9.73 5.71
N THR A 88 0.05 -10.20 6.96
CA THR A 88 -0.98 -9.96 7.99
C THR A 88 -0.98 -8.50 8.44
N THR A 89 0.20 -7.91 8.61
CA THR A 89 0.36 -6.50 9.01
C THR A 89 -0.22 -5.58 7.94
N VAL A 90 0.15 -5.78 6.68
CA VAL A 90 -0.36 -5.02 5.54
C VAL A 90 -1.89 -5.12 5.45
N LYS A 91 -2.43 -6.35 5.52
CA LYS A 91 -3.89 -6.58 5.54
C LYS A 91 -4.60 -5.80 6.64
N SER A 92 -4.06 -5.82 7.86
CA SER A 92 -4.66 -5.13 9.00
C SER A 92 -4.68 -3.62 8.81
N ILE A 93 -3.57 -3.03 8.32
CA ILE A 93 -3.45 -1.59 8.07
C ILE A 93 -4.46 -1.14 7.01
N LEU A 94 -4.54 -1.87 5.89
CA LEU A 94 -5.43 -1.53 4.78
C LEU A 94 -6.91 -1.73 5.14
N LYS A 95 -7.24 -2.76 5.92
CA LYS A 95 -8.61 -2.95 6.43
C LYS A 95 -9.03 -1.81 7.35
N LYS A 96 -8.15 -1.38 8.25
CA LYS A 96 -8.39 -0.22 9.13
C LYS A 96 -8.59 1.06 8.32
N PHE A 97 -7.76 1.29 7.31
CA PHE A 97 -7.91 2.40 6.38
C PHE A 97 -9.27 2.39 5.68
N ALA A 98 -9.72 1.23 5.19
CA ALA A 98 -11.03 1.08 4.57
C ALA A 98 -12.19 1.38 5.52
N GLU A 99 -12.08 0.93 6.77
CA GLU A 99 -13.03 1.27 7.84
C GLU A 99 -13.07 2.77 8.11
N ASP A 100 -11.91 3.44 8.12
CA ASP A 100 -11.82 4.89 8.30
C ASP A 100 -12.46 5.64 7.11
N CYS A 101 -12.17 5.23 5.87
CA CYS A 101 -12.82 5.78 4.67
C CYS A 101 -14.35 5.62 4.73
N ARG A 102 -14.85 4.46 5.15
CA ARG A 102 -16.29 4.22 5.34
C ARG A 102 -16.90 5.13 6.38
N LYS A 103 -16.24 5.35 7.53
CA LYS A 103 -16.74 6.26 8.57
C LYS A 103 -16.83 7.71 8.10
N ILE A 104 -15.90 8.14 7.25
CA ILE A 104 -15.93 9.48 6.64
C ILE A 104 -17.12 9.58 5.69
N LEU A 105 -17.30 8.61 4.80
CA LEU A 105 -18.36 8.63 3.80
C LEU A 105 -19.77 8.41 4.37
N ALA A 106 -19.91 7.63 5.45
CA ALA A 106 -21.18 7.40 6.13
C ALA A 106 -21.66 8.58 6.99
N ARG A 107 -20.81 9.60 7.20
CA ARG A 107 -21.15 10.84 7.90
C ARG A 107 -21.54 11.98 6.95
N VAL A 108 -21.50 11.73 5.63
CA VAL A 108 -21.92 12.66 4.58
C VAL A 108 -23.35 12.34 4.15
#